data_AF-A0A6B0T6F0-F1
#
_entry.id   AF-A0A6B0T6F0-F1
#
_cell.length_a   1.000
_cell.length_b   1.000
_cell.length_c   1.000
_cell.angle_alpha   90.00
_cell.angle_beta   90.00
_cell.angle_gamma   90.00
#
_symmetry.space_group_name_H-M   'P 1'
#
loop_
_entity.id
_entity.type
_entity.pdbx_description
1 polymer ?
#
loop_
_entity_poly.entity_id
_entity_poly.type
_entity_poly.pdbx_seq_one_letter_code
_entity_poly.pdbx_strand_id
1 'polypeptide(L)' 'MAETTQSSDLGKGLVLTFGAIGALGAIAMAGSSYMSFAEHDETLQLLSGVFLTVALLASGIAVAAVHLYD' A
#
# COMPACT_ATOMS: atom_id res chain seq x y z
N MET A 1 18.11 -1.91 34.09
CA MET A 1 17.63 -2.39 32.77
C MET A 1 16.26 -1.77 32.55
N ALA A 2 16.24 -0.57 32.01
CA ALA A 2 15.04 0.18 31.65
C ALA A 2 15.38 1.01 30.41
N GLU A 3 15.88 0.33 29.37
CA GLU A 3 15.84 0.87 28.02
C GLU A 3 14.43 0.57 27.52
N THR A 4 13.57 1.57 27.73
CA THR A 4 12.24 1.63 27.17
C THR A 4 12.34 1.43 25.67
N THR A 5 11.66 0.41 25.16
CA THR A 5 11.27 0.19 23.77
C THR A 5 10.66 1.48 23.20
N GLN A 6 11.48 2.38 22.69
CA GLN A 6 11.02 3.59 22.02
C GLN A 6 10.93 3.27 20.54
N SER A 7 9.75 2.81 20.12
CA SER A 7 9.39 2.65 18.70
C SER A 7 9.83 3.90 17.94
N SER A 8 10.67 3.71 16.92
CA SER A 8 11.27 4.81 16.17
C SER A 8 10.18 5.62 15.45
N ASP A 9 10.18 6.95 15.64
CA ASP A 9 9.23 7.86 14.97
C ASP A 9 9.29 7.72 13.44
N LEU A 10 10.45 7.36 12.91
CA LEU A 10 10.66 7.06 11.50
C LEU A 10 9.92 5.79 11.05
N GLY A 11 9.90 4.75 11.89
CA GLY A 11 9.14 3.52 11.63
C GLY A 11 7.64 3.80 11.51
N LYS A 12 7.07 4.55 12.47
CA LYS A 12 5.66 4.96 12.43
C LYS A 12 5.32 5.80 11.20
N GLY A 13 6.20 6.75 10.84
CA GLY A 13 6.03 7.59 9.66
C GLY A 13 6.02 6.79 8.35
N LEU A 14 6.91 5.80 8.22
CA LEU A 14 6.95 4.90 7.08
C LEU A 14 5.70 4.02 6.99
N VAL A 15 5.29 3.41 8.10
CA VAL A 15 4.08 2.56 8.16
C VAL A 15 2.84 3.35 7.73
N LEU A 16 2.67 4.56 8.25
CA LEU A 16 1.50 5.39 7.95
C LEU A 16 1.51 5.85 6.48
N THR A 17 2.67 6.25 5.96
CA THR A 17 2.80 6.73 4.59
C THR A 17 2.58 5.61 3.57
N PHE A 18 3.31 4.49 3.71
CA PHE A 18 3.19 3.37 2.80
C PHE A 18 1.87 2.60 2.99
N GLY A 19 1.32 2.57 4.20
CA GLY A 19 -0.02 2.06 4.46
C GLY A 19 -1.09 2.90 3.73
N ALA A 20 -0.99 4.23 3.77
CA ALA A 20 -1.90 5.11 3.03
C ALA A 20 -1.76 4.94 1.51
N ILE A 21 -0.54 4.85 0.98
CA ILE A 21 -0.30 4.56 -0.44
C ILE A 21 -0.90 3.19 -0.81
N GLY A 22 -0.71 2.18 0.04
CA GLY A 22 -1.29 0.85 -0.14
C GLY A 22 -2.81 0.89 -0.24
N ALA A 23 -3.46 1.61 0.68
CA ALA A 23 -4.92 1.78 0.69
C ALA A 23 -5.42 2.53 -0.55
N LEU A 24 -4.77 3.64 -0.94
CA LEU A 24 -5.14 4.39 -2.14
C LEU A 24 -4.95 3.56 -3.41
N GLY A 25 -3.87 2.78 -3.50
CA GLY A 25 -3.64 1.84 -4.60
C GLY A 25 -4.74 0.78 -4.68
N ALA A 26 -5.16 0.21 -3.55
CA ALA A 26 -6.25 -0.76 -3.51
C ALA A 26 -7.60 -0.16 -3.97
N ILE A 27 -7.90 1.08 -3.56
CA ILE A 27 -9.10 1.80 -4.00
C ILE A 27 -9.06 2.06 -5.52
N ALA A 28 -7.91 2.52 -6.03
CA ALA A 28 -7.73 2.78 -7.47
C ALA A 28 -7.83 1.49 -8.30
N MET A 29 -7.29 0.37 -7.80
CA MET A 29 -7.45 -0.96 -8.40
C MET A 29 -8.92 -1.40 -8.46
N ALA A 30 -9.65 -1.25 -7.35
CA ALA A 30 -11.07 -1.58 -7.30
C ALA A 30 -11.89 -0.71 -8.28
N GLY A 31 -11.63 0.60 -8.32
CA GLY A 31 -12.30 1.52 -9.23
C GLY A 31 -12.02 1.23 -10.71
N SER A 32 -10.75 1.04 -11.06
CA SER A 32 -10.34 0.74 -12.45
C SER A 32 -10.82 -0.63 -12.93
N SER A 33 -10.79 -1.66 -12.08
CA SER A 33 -11.32 -2.98 -12.42
C SER A 33 -12.84 -2.97 -12.63
N TYR A 34 -13.58 -2.22 -11.80
CA TYR A 34 -15.02 -2.04 -11.98
C TYR A 34 -15.35 -1.31 -13.29
N MET A 35 -14.66 -0.21 -13.59
CA MET A 35 -14.87 0.51 -14.85
C MET A 35 -14.47 -0.32 -16.07
N SER A 36 -13.36 -1.06 -16.01
CA SER A 36 -12.94 -1.97 -17.06
C SER A 36 -14.02 -3.02 -17.37
N PHE A 37 -14.66 -3.57 -16.33
CA PHE A 37 -15.77 -4.50 -16.51
C PHE A 37 -17.00 -3.83 -17.14
N ALA A 38 -17.31 -2.60 -16.74
CA ALA A 38 -18.47 -1.87 -17.25
C ALA A 38 -18.30 -1.38 -18.70
N GLU A 39 -17.10 -0.96 -19.09
CA GLU A 39 -16.79 -0.35 -20.39
C GLU A 39 -16.10 -1.29 -21.38
N HIS A 40 -15.77 -2.52 -20.95
CA HIS A 40 -14.96 -3.49 -21.72
C HIS A 40 -13.61 -2.93 -22.19
N ASP A 41 -13.03 -1.98 -21.46
CA ASP A 41 -11.73 -1.39 -21.77
C ASP A 41 -10.59 -2.21 -21.16
N GLU A 42 -9.78 -2.80 -22.04
CA GLU A 42 -8.59 -3.58 -21.69
C GLU A 42 -7.49 -2.71 -21.03
N THR A 43 -7.43 -1.42 -21.36
CA THR A 43 -6.45 -0.48 -20.79
C THR A 43 -6.70 -0.29 -19.30
N LEU A 44 -7.97 -0.17 -18.90
CA LEU A 44 -8.36 -0.05 -17.50
C LEU A 44 -8.09 -1.33 -16.72
N GLN A 45 -8.19 -2.50 -17.37
CA GLN A 45 -7.82 -3.78 -16.76
C GLN A 45 -6.31 -3.83 -16.45
N LEU A 46 -5.48 -3.44 -17.42
CA LEU A 46 -4.02 -3.35 -17.22
C LEU A 46 -3.67 -2.36 -16.11
N LEU A 47 -4.33 -1.20 -16.10
CA LEU A 47 -4.12 -0.19 -15.06
C LEU A 47 -4.52 -0.70 -13.66
N SER A 48 -5.57 -1.51 -13.56
CA SER A 48 -5.96 -2.15 -12.28
C SER A 48 -4.88 -3.09 -11.75
N GLY A 49 -4.20 -3.82 -12.64
CA GLY A 49 -3.05 -4.67 -12.28
C GLY A 49 -1.84 -3.85 -11.79
N VAL A 50 -1.60 -2.69 -12.38
CA VAL A 50 -0.56 -1.75 -11.91
C VAL A 50 -0.91 -1.26 -10.50
N PHE A 51 -2.15 -0.84 -10.26
CA PHE A 51 -2.58 -0.40 -8.94
C PHE A 51 -2.53 -1.51 -7.89
N LEU A 52 -2.84 -2.76 -8.25
CA LEU A 52 -2.65 -3.92 -7.37
C LEU A 52 -1.18 -4.08 -6.97
N THR A 53 -0.27 -3.99 -7.94
CA THR A 53 1.17 -4.14 -7.71
C THR A 53 1.69 -3.05 -6.76
N VAL A 54 1.27 -1.80 -6.98
CA VAL A 54 1.58 -0.67 -6.09
C VAL A 54 1.04 -0.90 -4.69
N ALA A 55 -0.20 -1.37 -4.57
CA ALA A 55 -0.84 -1.63 -3.28
C ALA A 55 -0.09 -2.70 -2.48
N LEU A 56 0.29 -3.81 -3.13
CA LEU A 56 1.04 -4.90 -2.51
C LEU A 56 2.46 -4.47 -2.12
N LEU A 57 3.16 -3.75 -2.99
CA LEU A 57 4.51 -3.27 -2.71
C LEU A 57 4.51 -2.29 -1.53
N ALA A 58 3.63 -1.30 -1.55
CA ALA A 58 3.52 -0.32 -0.46
C ALA A 58 3.13 -0.99 0.86
N SER A 59 2.16 -1.91 0.84
CA SER A 59 1.78 -2.67 2.04
C SER A 59 2.92 -3.53 2.57
N GLY A 60 3.70 -4.16 1.68
CA GLY A 60 4.90 -4.92 2.03
C GLY A 60 5.96 -4.05 2.71
N ILE A 61 6.21 -2.85 2.17
CA ILE A 61 7.14 -1.88 2.78
C ILE A 61 6.63 -1.43 4.16
N ALA A 62 5.33 -1.19 4.32
CA ALA A 62 4.76 -0.82 5.61
C ALA A 62 4.97 -1.93 6.65
N VAL A 63 4.71 -3.19 6.30
CA VAL A 63 4.96 -4.33 7.20
C VAL A 63 6.45 -4.47 7.53
N ALA A 64 7.33 -4.34 6.53
CA ALA A 64 8.76 -4.37 6.76
C ALA A 64 9.23 -3.25 7.70
N ALA A 65 8.66 -2.04 7.57
CA ALA A 65 8.97 -0.92 8.44
C ALA A 65 8.60 -1.18 9.91
N VAL A 66 7.48 -1.88 10.19
CA VAL A 66 7.15 -2.31 11.56
C VAL A 66 8.27 -3.18 12.13
N HIS A 67 8.76 -4.15 11.36
CA HIS A 67 9.72 -5.14 11.87
C HIS A 67 11.17 -4.64 11.93
N LEU A 68 11.53 -3.65 11.11
CA LEU A 68 12.88 -3.09 11.04
C LEU A 68 13.11 -1.93 12.02
N TYR A 69 12.03 -1.27 12.48
CA TYR A 69 12.09 -0.07 13.29
C TYR A 69 11.33 -0.19 14.63
N ASP A 70 10.98 -1.42 15.02
CA ASP A 70 10.46 -1.77 16.35
C ASP A 70 11.54 -1.66 17.45
#